data_AF-A0A7K9VFF8-F1
#
_entry.id   AF-A0A7K9VFF8-F1
#
_cell.length_a   1.000
_cell.length_b   1.000
_cell.length_c   1.000
_cell.angle_alpha   90.00
_cell.angle_beta   90.00
_cell.angle_gamma   90.00
#
_symmetry.space_group_name_H-M   'P 1'
#
loop_
_entity.id
_entity.type
_entity.pdbx_description
1 polymer ?
#
loop_
_entity_poly.entity_id
_entity_poly.type
_entity_poly.pdbx_seq_one_letter_code
_entity_poly.pdbx_strand_id
1 'polypeptide(L)'
;TNIGSILASVNPYKPIPGLYSVDAIDLYRQHRLGELPPHIFATANECYCCLWKRHDSQCVLISGESGAGKTESTKLLLKFLSAMSQTSLGVPASEKSTHVEEAILES
;
A
#
# COMPACT_ATOMS: atom_id res chain seq x y z
N THR A 1 -8.57 -11.31 1.03
CA THR A 1 -9.57 -11.85 0.09
C THR A 1 -10.30 -10.72 -0.60
N ASN A 2 -10.59 -10.81 -1.90
CA ASN A 2 -11.27 -9.74 -2.63
C ASN A 2 -12.78 -10.03 -2.79
N ILE A 3 -13.59 -8.96 -2.73
CA ILE A 3 -15.01 -8.92 -3.06
C ILE A 3 -15.18 -7.77 -4.08
N GLY A 4 -15.01 -8.08 -5.37
CA GLY A 4 -14.77 -7.05 -6.37
C GLY A 4 -13.49 -6.27 -6.05
N SER A 5 -13.59 -4.95 -5.93
CA SER A 5 -12.47 -4.08 -5.50
C SER A 5 -12.36 -3.91 -3.99
N ILE A 6 -13.28 -4.47 -3.21
CA ILE A 6 -13.26 -4.42 -1.73
C ILE A 6 -12.32 -5.51 -1.23
N LEU A 7 -11.42 -5.15 -0.31
CA LEU A 7 -10.49 -6.09 0.31
C LEU A 7 -10.96 -6.46 1.72
N ALA A 8 -11.19 -7.76 1.95
CA ALA A 8 -11.33 -8.34 3.28
C ALA A 8 -9.97 -8.82 3.80
N SER A 9 -9.55 -8.30 4.96
CA SER A 9 -8.32 -8.65 5.65
C SER A 9 -8.65 -9.19 7.05
N VAL A 10 -7.97 -10.26 7.46
CA VAL A 10 -8.10 -10.87 8.79
C VAL A 10 -6.78 -10.71 9.51
N ASN A 11 -6.79 -10.13 10.71
CA ASN A 11 -5.58 -9.93 11.50
C ASN A 11 -4.96 -11.30 11.86
N PRO A 12 -3.72 -11.58 11.43
CA PRO A 12 -3.07 -12.85 11.72
C PRO A 12 -2.53 -12.95 13.16
N TYR A 13 -2.46 -11.83 13.90
CA TYR A 13 -1.84 -11.71 15.23
C TYR A 13 -0.37 -12.19 15.29
N LYS A 14 0.28 -12.31 14.13
CA LYS A 14 1.68 -12.73 14.01
C LYS A 14 2.30 -12.18 12.72
N PRO A 15 3.62 -11.99 12.68
CA PRO A 15 4.31 -11.70 11.43
C PRO A 15 4.17 -12.87 10.46
N ILE A 16 3.97 -12.56 9.19
CA ILE A 16 4.00 -13.53 8.09
C ILE A 16 5.24 -13.19 7.25
N PRO A 17 6.28 -14.05 7.22
CA PRO A 17 7.52 -13.78 6.49
C PRO A 17 7.25 -13.43 5.02
N GLY A 18 7.88 -12.37 4.53
CA GLY A 18 7.78 -11.94 3.13
C GLY A 18 6.48 -11.23 2.73
N LEU A 19 5.43 -11.24 3.55
CA LEU A 19 4.12 -10.69 3.16
C LEU A 19 4.17 -9.18 2.89
N TYR A 20 4.94 -8.43 3.66
CA TYR A 20 5.06 -6.96 3.59
C TYR A 20 6.49 -6.48 3.33
N SER A 21 7.30 -7.32 2.65
CA SER A 21 8.68 -7.02 2.30
C SER A 21 8.79 -5.98 1.17
N VAL A 22 10.00 -5.51 0.92
CA VAL A 22 10.30 -4.65 -0.24
C VAL A 22 10.00 -5.39 -1.55
N ASP A 23 10.37 -6.67 -1.65
CA ASP A 23 10.06 -7.50 -2.81
C ASP A 23 8.56 -7.60 -3.09
N ALA A 24 7.73 -7.66 -2.03
CA ALA A 24 6.29 -7.61 -2.19
C ALA A 24 5.82 -6.26 -2.74
N ILE A 25 6.37 -5.13 -2.27
CA ILE A 25 6.07 -3.81 -2.84
C ILE A 25 6.43 -3.77 -4.34
N ASP A 26 7.62 -4.24 -4.69
CA ASP A 26 8.11 -4.29 -6.06
C ASP A 26 7.28 -5.20 -6.96
N LEU A 27 6.77 -6.32 -6.43
CA LEU A 27 5.90 -7.22 -7.14
C LEU A 27 4.54 -6.56 -7.42
N TYR A 28 3.89 -6.00 -6.40
CA TYR A 28 2.52 -5.48 -6.54
C TYR A 28 2.43 -4.17 -7.32
N ARG A 29 3.49 -3.35 -7.37
CA ARG A 29 3.48 -2.12 -8.19
C ARG A 29 3.43 -2.38 -9.69
N GLN A 30 3.94 -3.52 -10.14
CA GLN A 30 4.04 -3.87 -11.55
C GLN A 30 2.78 -4.56 -12.09
N HIS A 31 1.82 -4.89 -11.21
CA HIS A 31 0.67 -5.71 -11.54
C HIS A 31 -0.64 -4.98 -11.24
N ARG A 32 -1.65 -5.26 -12.07
CA ARG A 32 -3.01 -4.71 -11.89
C ARG A 32 -3.78 -5.50 -10.85
N LEU A 33 -4.81 -4.87 -10.29
CA LEU A 33 -5.72 -5.53 -9.36
C LEU A 33 -6.33 -6.78 -10.01
N GLY A 34 -6.16 -7.94 -9.38
CA GLY A 34 -6.67 -9.24 -9.85
C GLY A 34 -5.64 -10.13 -10.57
N GLU A 35 -4.48 -9.60 -10.96
CA GLU A 35 -3.41 -10.40 -11.57
C GLU A 35 -2.60 -11.21 -10.53
N LEU A 36 -2.57 -10.71 -9.28
CA LEU A 36 -1.88 -11.32 -8.15
C LEU A 36 -2.88 -11.71 -7.03
N PRO A 37 -2.47 -12.54 -6.06
CA PRO A 37 -3.29 -12.86 -4.90
C PRO A 37 -3.79 -11.59 -4.16
N PRO A 38 -4.97 -11.64 -3.51
CA PRO A 38 -5.50 -10.51 -2.76
C PRO A 38 -4.53 -9.96 -1.71
N HIS A 39 -4.18 -8.68 -1.83
CA HIS A 39 -3.21 -8.03 -0.96
C HIS A 39 -3.49 -6.54 -0.82
N ILE A 40 -3.15 -5.96 0.33
CA ILE A 40 -3.35 -4.52 0.58
C ILE A 40 -2.55 -3.63 -0.37
N PHE A 41 -1.38 -4.11 -0.82
CA PHE A 41 -0.57 -3.41 -1.82
C PHE A 41 -1.24 -3.37 -3.20
N ALA A 42 -2.07 -4.36 -3.56
CA ALA A 42 -2.84 -4.30 -4.81
C ALA A 42 -3.92 -3.19 -4.72
N THR A 43 -4.57 -3.05 -3.56
CA THR A 43 -5.52 -1.95 -3.31
C THR A 43 -4.84 -0.59 -3.32
N ALA A 44 -3.65 -0.48 -2.70
CA ALA A 44 -2.85 0.74 -2.72
C ALA A 44 -2.42 1.13 -4.15
N ASN A 45 -1.97 0.16 -4.95
CA ASN A 45 -1.58 0.38 -6.34
C ASN A 45 -2.77 0.85 -7.20
N GLU A 46 -3.92 0.18 -7.07
CA GLU A 46 -5.12 0.59 -7.84
C GLU A 46 -5.60 1.98 -7.44
N CYS A 47 -5.56 2.33 -6.14
CA CYS A 47 -5.86 3.67 -5.64
C CYS A 47 -4.91 4.71 -6.25
N TYR A 48 -3.60 4.43 -6.24
CA TYR A 48 -2.59 5.30 -6.84
C TYR A 48 -2.82 5.48 -8.35
N CYS A 49 -3.02 4.39 -9.10
CA CYS A 49 -3.28 4.46 -10.53
C CYS A 49 -4.60 5.19 -10.87
N CYS A 50 -5.62 5.12 -10.01
CA CYS A 50 -6.89 5.79 -10.23
C CYS A 50 -6.76 7.32 -10.29
N LEU A 51 -5.74 7.92 -9.66
CA LEU A 51 -5.47 9.36 -9.77
C LEU A 51 -5.35 9.81 -11.23
N TRP A 52 -4.72 9.00 -12.08
CA TRP A 52 -4.62 9.26 -13.53
C TRP A 52 -5.79 8.70 -14.32
N LYS A 53 -6.32 7.53 -13.96
CA LYS A 53 -7.40 6.89 -14.73
C LYS A 53 -8.74 7.66 -14.63
N ARG A 54 -9.02 8.27 -13.48
CA ARG A 54 -10.33 8.87 -13.18
C ARG A 54 -10.29 10.39 -13.03
N HIS A 55 -9.11 10.97 -12.86
CA HIS A 55 -8.92 12.42 -12.68
C HIS A 55 -9.69 13.01 -11.47
N ASP A 56 -9.94 12.20 -10.44
CA ASP A 56 -10.54 12.60 -9.17
C ASP A 56 -9.69 12.15 -7.96
N SER A 57 -9.91 12.78 -6.81
CA SER A 57 -9.24 12.42 -5.56
C SER A 57 -9.72 11.04 -5.08
N GLN A 58 -8.78 10.21 -4.64
CA GLN A 58 -9.08 8.87 -4.10
C GLN A 58 -9.07 8.87 -2.57
N CYS A 59 -9.85 7.97 -1.98
CA CYS A 59 -9.78 7.67 -0.54
C CYS A 59 -9.88 6.16 -0.29
N VAL A 60 -9.25 5.69 0.78
CA VAL A 60 -9.33 4.30 1.23
C VAL A 60 -9.98 4.29 2.61
N LEU A 61 -11.16 3.67 2.72
CA LEU A 61 -11.86 3.49 3.99
C LEU A 61 -11.50 2.13 4.59
N ILE A 62 -11.00 2.13 5.83
CA ILE A 62 -10.64 0.91 6.57
C ILE A 62 -11.56 0.77 7.77
N SER A 63 -12.41 -0.25 7.76
CA SER A 63 -13.36 -0.55 8.83
C SER A 63 -12.99 -1.82 9.60
N GLY A 64 -13.57 -1.97 10.79
CA GLY A 64 -13.36 -3.12 11.68
C GLY A 64 -13.38 -2.76 13.16
N GLU A 65 -13.58 -3.74 14.02
CA GLU A 65 -13.57 -3.57 15.48
C GLU A 65 -12.18 -3.21 16.04
N SER A 66 -12.10 -2.96 17.34
CA SER A 66 -10.82 -2.80 18.03
C SER A 66 -9.96 -4.07 17.86
N GLY A 67 -8.69 -3.92 17.53
CA GLY A 67 -7.78 -5.06 17.29
C GLY A 67 -7.90 -5.71 15.89
N ALA A 68 -8.82 -5.27 15.03
CA ALA A 68 -8.98 -5.84 13.67
C ALA A 68 -7.79 -5.53 12.71
N GLY A 69 -6.85 -4.67 13.10
CA GLY A 69 -5.66 -4.34 12.30
C GLY A 69 -5.79 -3.10 11.42
N LYS A 70 -6.74 -2.19 11.73
CA LYS A 70 -6.95 -0.95 10.96
C LYS A 70 -5.69 -0.08 10.88
N THR A 71 -5.08 0.22 12.03
CA THR A 71 -3.87 1.07 12.12
C THR A 71 -2.70 0.48 11.33
N GLU A 72 -2.44 -0.82 11.46
CA GLU A 72 -1.38 -1.49 10.72
C GLU A 72 -1.65 -1.52 9.22
N SER A 73 -2.92 -1.68 8.82
CA SER A 73 -3.34 -1.58 7.42
C SER A 73 -3.06 -0.19 6.85
N THR A 74 -3.35 0.89 7.60
CA THR A 74 -3.02 2.26 7.21
C THR A 74 -1.51 2.44 7.02
N LYS A 75 -0.68 1.98 7.97
CA LYS A 75 0.79 2.07 7.85
C LYS A 75 1.32 1.35 6.62
N LEU A 76 0.78 0.17 6.30
CA LEU A 76 1.17 -0.60 5.11
C LEU A 76 0.77 0.11 3.81
N LEU A 77 -0.42 0.72 3.76
CA LEU A 77 -0.85 1.56 2.65
C LEU A 77 0.11 2.74 2.44
N LEU A 78 0.41 3.48 3.51
CA LEU A 78 1.33 4.62 3.46
C LEU A 78 2.72 4.18 3.02
N LYS A 79 3.25 3.09 3.58
CA LYS A 79 4.56 2.52 3.18
C LYS A 79 4.62 2.20 1.69
N PHE A 80 3.56 1.61 1.13
CA PHE A 80 3.49 1.32 -0.29
C PHE A 80 3.45 2.60 -1.14
N LEU A 81 2.61 3.57 -0.77
CA LEU A 81 2.46 4.83 -1.51
C LEU A 81 3.75 5.67 -1.47
N SER A 82 4.45 5.72 -0.34
CA SER A 82 5.77 6.35 -0.23
C SER A 82 6.78 5.71 -1.19
N ALA A 83 6.85 4.37 -1.24
CA ALA A 83 7.73 3.68 -2.19
C ALA A 83 7.38 3.97 -3.67
N MET A 84 6.10 4.19 -3.99
CA MET A 84 5.66 4.55 -5.34
C MET A 84 6.09 5.97 -5.71
N SER A 85 5.92 6.90 -4.77
CA SER A 85 6.35 8.30 -4.91
C SER A 85 7.85 8.39 -5.21
N GLN A 86 8.71 7.71 -4.45
CA GLN A 86 10.17 7.73 -4.67
C GLN A 86 10.60 7.22 -6.04
N THR A 87 9.87 6.25 -6.61
CA THR A 87 10.21 5.69 -7.93
C THR A 87 9.96 6.70 -9.05
N SER A 88 8.97 7.58 -8.89
CA SER A 88 8.59 8.56 -9.92
C SER A 88 9.60 9.69 -10.14
N LEU A 89 10.49 9.93 -9.17
CA LEU A 89 11.43 11.05 -9.21
C LEU A 89 12.73 10.77 -9.99
N GLY A 90 13.01 9.52 -10.39
CA GLY A 90 14.24 9.18 -11.12
C GLY A 90 15.54 9.50 -10.36
N VAL A 91 15.46 9.74 -9.05
CA VAL A 91 16.59 10.18 -8.22
C VAL A 91 17.45 8.95 -7.85
N PRO A 92 18.80 9.04 -7.98
CA PRO A 92 19.71 7.96 -7.61
C PRO A 92 19.58 7.60 -6.12
N ALA A 93 19.83 6.34 -5.78
CA ALA A 93 19.55 5.74 -4.48
C ALA A 93 20.24 6.39 -3.25
N SER A 94 21.12 7.37 -3.46
CA SER A 94 21.88 8.06 -2.41
C SER A 94 21.11 9.17 -1.69
N GLU A 95 19.96 9.62 -2.20
CA GLU A 95 19.11 10.67 -1.61
C GLU A 95 17.70 10.14 -1.22
N LYS A 96 17.61 8.86 -0.85
CA LYS A 96 16.33 8.14 -0.60
C LYS A 96 15.57 8.55 0.67
N SER A 97 16.01 9.54 1.42
CA SER A 97 15.26 10.05 2.58
C SER A 97 14.65 11.41 2.25
N THR A 98 13.50 11.41 1.60
CA THR A 98 12.62 12.58 1.65
C THR A 98 11.97 12.58 3.04
N HIS A 99 12.45 13.47 3.91
CA HIS A 99 12.00 13.73 5.28
C HIS A 99 10.46 13.74 5.47
N VAL A 100 9.70 14.00 4.41
CA VAL A 100 8.23 14.01 4.40
C VAL A 100 7.64 12.59 4.51
N GLU A 101 8.18 11.60 3.82
CA GLU A 101 7.62 10.25 3.81
C GLU A 101 7.89 9.50 5.12
N GLU A 102 9.09 9.69 5.68
CA GLU A 102 9.41 9.21 7.04
C GLU A 102 8.51 9.89 8.08
N ALA A 103 8.32 11.21 7.99
CA ALA A 103 7.41 11.92 8.89
C ALA A 103 5.95 11.41 8.79
N ILE A 104 5.47 11.05 7.59
CA ILE A 104 4.13 10.48 7.40
C ILE A 104 4.02 9.07 8.01
N LEU A 105 5.10 8.28 7.99
CA LEU A 105 5.12 6.94 8.58
C LEU A 105 5.27 6.97 10.11
N GLU A 106 5.86 8.03 10.67
CA GLU A 106 6.08 8.23 12.11
C GLU A 106 4.95 9.00 12.82
N SER A 107 4.03 9.63 12.08
CA SER A 107 2.84 10.33 12.60
C SER A 107 1.74 9.38 13.05
#